data_AF-A0A962YNY9-F1
#
_entry.id   AF-A0A962YNY9-F1
#
_cell.length_a   1.000
_cell.length_b   1.000
_cell.length_c   1.000
_cell.angle_alpha   90.00
_cell.angle_beta   90.00
_cell.angle_gamma   90.00
#
_symmetry.space_group_name_H-M   'P 1'
#
loop_
_entity.id
_entity.type
_entity.pdbx_description
1 polymer ?
#
loop_
_entity_poly.entity_id
_entity_poly.type
_entity_poly.pdbx_seq_one_letter_code
_entity_poly.pdbx_strand_id
1 'polypeptide(L)'
;EMTAEVLAADEQAVGLDTVIDTVSDIISVAQPLHRLVMDRLPVDPDPLHDLVFIVRVGALFPFYRTAPLLEQMKGQLHAPTVLFYPGDRDGVGLSFMGLLDADYNYRCRIF
;
A
#
# COMPACT_ATOMS: atom_id res chain seq x y z
N GLU A 1 -24.72 -23.34 17.96
CA GLU A 1 -24.13 -22.12 18.55
C GLU A 1 -22.63 -22.13 18.27
N MET A 2 -22.08 -21.04 17.71
CA MET A 2 -20.63 -20.83 17.66
C MET A 2 -20.17 -20.42 19.06
N THR A 3 -19.53 -21.34 19.78
CA THR A 3 -18.94 -21.07 21.09
C THR A 3 -17.58 -20.41 20.94
N ALA A 4 -17.16 -19.61 21.93
CA ALA A 4 -15.88 -18.88 21.89
C ALA A 4 -14.66 -19.82 21.71
N GLU A 5 -14.74 -21.06 22.19
CA GLU A 5 -13.72 -22.09 22.02
C GLU A 5 -13.61 -22.59 20.57
N VAL A 6 -14.74 -22.71 19.87
CA VAL A 6 -14.75 -23.06 18.44
C VAL A 6 -14.19 -21.88 17.62
N LEU A 7 -14.53 -20.64 18.00
CA LEU A 7 -13.98 -19.45 17.35
C LEU A 7 -12.46 -19.35 17.52
N ALA A 8 -11.95 -19.60 18.72
CA ALA A 8 -10.52 -19.55 19.01
C ALA A 8 -9.75 -20.68 18.31
N ALA A 9 -10.35 -21.88 18.22
CA ALA A 9 -9.79 -23.00 17.48
C ALA A 9 -9.77 -22.73 15.97
N ASP A 10 -10.84 -22.14 15.43
CA ASP A 10 -10.91 -21.72 14.03
C ASP A 10 -9.93 -20.59 13.73
N GLU A 11 -9.76 -19.62 14.62
CA GLU A 11 -8.79 -18.52 14.49
C GLU A 11 -7.34 -19.04 14.55
N GLN A 12 -7.06 -20.05 15.39
CA GLN A 12 -5.79 -20.79 15.40
C GLN A 12 -5.58 -21.65 14.14
N ALA A 13 -6.65 -22.23 13.59
CA ALA A 13 -6.59 -23.11 12.42
C ALA A 13 -6.50 -22.35 11.09
N VAL A 14 -7.16 -21.20 10.98
CA VAL A 14 -7.12 -20.28 9.84
C VAL A 14 -5.81 -19.48 9.86
N GLY A 15 -5.35 -19.06 11.03
CA GLY A 15 -4.06 -18.39 11.21
C GLY A 15 -4.00 -16.96 10.68
N LEU A 16 -3.03 -16.19 11.17
CA LEU A 16 -2.80 -14.79 10.77
C LEU A 16 -2.51 -14.66 9.26
N ASP A 17 -1.81 -15.63 8.68
CA ASP A 17 -1.42 -15.60 7.26
C ASP A 17 -2.64 -15.61 6.33
N THR A 18 -3.65 -16.44 6.62
CA THR A 18 -4.89 -16.46 5.81
C THR A 18 -5.66 -15.14 5.91
N VAL A 19 -5.65 -14.48 7.06
CA VAL A 19 -6.24 -13.14 7.20
C VAL A 19 -5.45 -12.13 6.38
N ILE A 20 -4.11 -12.19 6.41
CA ILE A 20 -3.25 -11.33 5.61
C ILE A 20 -3.54 -11.50 4.13
N ASP A 21 -3.60 -12.75 3.65
CA ASP A 21 -3.86 -13.10 2.26
C ASP A 21 -5.26 -12.64 1.83
N THR A 22 -6.28 -12.89 2.66
CA THR A 22 -7.66 -12.48 2.36
C THR A 22 -7.78 -10.96 2.23
N VAL A 23 -7.18 -10.20 3.16
CA VAL A 23 -7.20 -8.74 3.11
C VAL A 23 -6.36 -8.23 1.92
N SER A 24 -5.21 -8.84 1.64
CA SER A 24 -4.38 -8.54 0.49
C SER A 24 -5.15 -8.72 -0.82
N ASP A 25 -5.89 -9.82 -0.96
CA ASP A 25 -6.72 -10.11 -2.14
C ASP A 25 -7.86 -9.10 -2.31
N ILE A 26 -8.52 -8.71 -1.22
CA ILE A 26 -9.56 -7.68 -1.27
C ILE A 26 -8.97 -6.35 -1.77
N ILE A 27 -7.87 -5.90 -1.17
CA ILE A 27 -7.24 -4.62 -1.46
C ILE A 27 -6.57 -4.59 -2.85
N SER A 28 -6.18 -5.76 -3.38
CA SER A 28 -5.49 -5.86 -4.67
C SER A 28 -6.43 -6.15 -5.84
N VAL A 29 -7.48 -6.94 -5.62
CA VAL A 29 -8.33 -7.50 -6.69
C VAL A 29 -9.76 -6.97 -6.59
N ALA A 30 -10.44 -7.19 -5.46
CA ALA A 30 -11.87 -6.90 -5.35
C ALA A 30 -12.16 -5.39 -5.28
N GLN A 31 -11.37 -4.67 -4.48
CA GLN A 31 -11.43 -3.22 -4.32
C GLN A 31 -10.00 -2.64 -4.41
N PRO A 32 -9.46 -2.51 -5.64
CA PRO A 32 -8.08 -2.11 -5.84
C PRO A 32 -7.76 -0.78 -5.17
N LEU A 33 -6.77 -0.77 -4.27
CA LEU A 33 -6.41 0.40 -3.48
C LEU A 33 -6.10 1.63 -4.34
N HIS A 34 -5.41 1.44 -5.47
CA HIS A 34 -5.08 2.54 -6.37
C HIS A 34 -6.34 3.28 -6.84
N ARG A 35 -7.45 2.59 -7.11
CA ARG A 35 -8.72 3.24 -7.49
C ARG A 35 -9.28 4.06 -6.33
N LEU A 36 -9.30 3.50 -5.13
CA LEU A 36 -9.76 4.21 -3.94
C LEU A 36 -8.93 5.46 -3.65
N VAL A 37 -7.63 5.42 -3.91
CA VAL A 37 -6.75 6.59 -3.80
C VAL A 37 -7.06 7.60 -4.90
N MET A 38 -7.16 7.17 -6.16
CA MET A 38 -7.48 8.03 -7.30
C MET A 38 -8.84 8.74 -7.14
N ASP A 39 -9.85 8.05 -6.62
CA ASP A 39 -11.18 8.62 -6.35
C ASP A 39 -11.16 9.74 -5.29
N ARG A 40 -10.10 9.83 -4.50
CA ARG A 40 -9.88 10.89 -3.50
C ARG A 40 -9.02 12.03 -4.03
N LEU A 41 -8.41 11.88 -5.19
CA LEU A 41 -7.65 12.96 -5.81
C LEU A 41 -8.61 13.99 -6.44
N PRO A 42 -8.19 15.26 -6.50
CA PRO A 42 -8.90 16.25 -7.30
C PRO A 42 -9.04 15.77 -8.75
N VAL A 43 -10.22 16.00 -9.35
CA VAL A 43 -10.54 15.56 -10.73
C VAL A 43 -9.69 16.29 -11.77
N ASP A 44 -9.35 17.56 -11.52
CA ASP A 44 -8.55 18.40 -12.40
C ASP A 44 -7.56 19.23 -11.55
N PRO A 45 -6.46 18.61 -11.07
CA PRO A 45 -5.45 19.34 -10.31
C PRO A 45 -4.62 20.23 -11.22
N ASP A 46 -4.30 21.43 -10.74
CA ASP A 46 -3.32 22.31 -11.35
C ASP A 46 -1.89 21.89 -10.93
N PRO A 47 -1.05 21.34 -11.82
CA PRO A 47 0.30 20.89 -11.46
C PRO A 47 1.23 22.00 -10.95
N LEU A 48 0.89 23.27 -11.17
CA LEU A 48 1.70 24.41 -10.71
C LEU A 48 1.29 24.90 -9.32
N HIS A 49 0.09 24.54 -8.85
CA HIS A 49 -0.47 25.05 -7.59
C HIS A 49 -0.88 23.95 -6.62
N ASP A 50 -1.10 22.73 -7.09
CA ASP A 50 -1.55 21.59 -6.30
C ASP A 50 -0.42 20.60 -6.02
N LEU A 51 -0.45 20.02 -4.82
CA LEU A 51 0.49 19.01 -4.36
C LEU A 51 -0.25 17.91 -3.61
N VAL A 52 0.00 16.66 -3.97
CA VAL A 52 -0.63 15.49 -3.35
C VAL A 52 0.33 14.85 -2.35
N PHE A 53 -0.12 14.69 -1.11
CA PHE A 53 0.59 13.96 -0.07
C PHE A 53 -0.07 12.63 0.24
N ILE A 54 0.68 11.54 0.05
CA ILE A 54 0.26 10.19 0.43
C ILE A 54 0.99 9.83 1.72
N VAL A 55 0.24 9.86 2.83
CA VAL A 55 0.75 9.60 4.19
C VAL A 55 0.23 8.27 4.73
N ARG A 56 0.81 7.81 5.85
CA ARG A 56 0.37 6.60 6.60
C ARG A 56 0.38 5.30 5.79
N VAL A 57 1.18 5.20 4.74
CA VAL A 57 1.32 3.96 3.95
C VAL A 57 1.85 2.78 4.77
N GLY A 58 2.48 3.05 5.92
CA GLY A 58 2.87 2.01 6.88
C GLY A 58 1.70 1.21 7.44
N ALA A 59 0.50 1.79 7.49
CA ALA A 59 -0.72 1.11 7.95
C ALA A 59 -1.21 0.02 6.99
N LEU A 60 -0.65 -0.04 5.77
CA LEU A 60 -0.99 -1.04 4.77
C LEU A 60 -0.23 -2.35 4.98
N PHE A 61 0.87 -2.34 5.73
CA PHE A 61 1.61 -3.56 6.06
C PHE A 61 0.87 -4.36 7.15
N PRO A 62 0.84 -5.70 7.09
CA PRO A 62 1.48 -6.58 6.08
C PRO A 62 0.63 -6.84 4.83
N PHE A 63 -0.57 -6.27 4.74
CA PHE A 63 -1.59 -6.61 3.75
C PHE A 63 -1.30 -6.12 2.33
N TYR A 64 -0.51 -5.06 2.16
CA TYR A 64 -0.27 -4.47 0.86
C TYR A 64 1.09 -3.81 0.78
N ARG A 65 1.86 -4.12 -0.27
CA ARG A 65 3.16 -3.51 -0.53
C ARG A 65 2.99 -2.14 -1.20
N THR A 66 3.69 -1.13 -0.70
CA THR A 66 3.54 0.25 -1.17
C THR A 66 4.07 0.51 -2.58
N ALA A 67 5.08 -0.26 -3.03
CA ALA A 67 5.69 -0.06 -4.35
C ALA A 67 4.69 -0.24 -5.51
N PRO A 68 3.88 -1.31 -5.55
CA PRO A 68 2.79 -1.46 -6.53
C PRO A 68 1.83 -0.27 -6.62
N LEU A 69 1.56 0.44 -5.53
CA LEU A 69 0.59 1.54 -5.52
C LEU A 69 0.99 2.66 -6.49
N LEU A 70 2.25 3.11 -6.42
CA LEU A 70 2.75 4.18 -7.28
C LEU A 70 2.89 3.74 -8.73
N GLU A 71 3.23 2.47 -8.98
CA GLU A 71 3.30 1.92 -10.32
C GLU A 71 1.91 1.84 -10.97
N GLN A 72 0.89 1.42 -10.21
CA GLN A 72 -0.50 1.34 -10.68
C GLN A 72 -1.13 2.71 -10.96
N MET A 73 -0.73 3.76 -10.23
CA MET A 73 -1.20 5.14 -10.44
C MET A 73 -0.37 5.92 -11.46
N LYS A 74 0.68 5.31 -12.03
CA LYS A 74 1.53 5.96 -13.02
C LYS A 74 0.70 6.41 -14.23
N GLY A 75 0.95 7.64 -14.68
CA GLY A 75 0.26 8.25 -15.82
C GLY A 75 -1.13 8.80 -15.50
N GLN A 76 -1.63 8.62 -14.27
CA GLN A 76 -2.89 9.20 -13.80
C GLN A 76 -2.68 10.30 -12.74
N LEU A 77 -1.47 10.40 -12.18
CA LEU A 77 -1.07 11.47 -11.27
C LEU A 77 -0.69 12.73 -12.07
N HIS A 78 -1.61 13.68 -12.14
CA HIS A 78 -1.40 14.93 -12.88
C HIS A 78 -0.79 16.06 -12.03
N ALA A 79 -0.95 16.02 -10.71
CA ALA A 79 -0.21 16.89 -9.78
C ALA A 79 1.07 16.22 -9.26
N PRO A 80 2.11 17.01 -8.93
CA PRO A 80 3.23 16.53 -8.13
C PRO A 80 2.74 15.75 -6.92
N THR A 81 3.29 14.56 -6.72
CA THR A 81 2.84 13.64 -5.66
C THR A 81 4.03 13.18 -4.82
N VAL A 82 3.92 13.31 -3.51
CA VAL A 82 4.95 12.87 -2.54
C VAL A 82 4.37 11.78 -1.66
N LEU A 83 5.00 10.61 -1.67
CA LEU A 83 4.66 9.48 -0.81
C LEU A 83 5.62 9.42 0.37
N PHE A 84 5.08 9.44 1.58
CA PHE A 84 5.83 9.34 2.83
C PHE A 84 6.09 7.87 3.16
N TYR A 85 7.21 7.36 2.66
CA TYR A 85 7.59 5.96 2.86
C TYR A 85 8.23 5.75 4.25
N PRO A 86 7.68 4.88 5.11
CA PRO A 86 8.21 4.62 6.45
C PRO A 86 9.35 3.61 6.36
N GLY A 87 10.53 4.09 5.99
CA GLY A 87 11.68 3.23 5.77
C GLY A 87 13.00 3.96 5.80
N ASP A 88 14.07 3.18 5.84
CA ASP A 88 15.43 3.69 5.86
C ASP A 88 16.04 3.62 4.46
N ARG A 89 16.89 4.61 4.16
CA ARG A 89 17.62 4.64 2.90
C ARG A 89 18.91 3.86 3.04
N ASP A 90 18.99 2.73 2.35
CA ASP A 90 20.21 1.93 2.21
C ASP A 90 20.83 2.17 0.83
N GLY A 91 21.82 3.06 0.78
CA GLY A 91 22.45 3.49 -0.46
C GLY A 91 21.45 4.05 -1.47
N VAL A 92 21.16 3.27 -2.51
CA VAL A 92 20.19 3.60 -3.56
C VAL A 92 18.80 2.98 -3.36
N GLY A 93 18.67 2.01 -2.45
CA GLY A 93 17.42 1.32 -2.11
C GLY A 93 16.69 1.91 -0.90
N LEU A 94 15.46 1.44 -0.66
CA LEU A 94 14.69 1.74 0.55
C LEU A 94 14.27 0.42 1.22
N SER A 95 14.56 0.27 2.51
CA SER A 95 14.07 -0.83 3.35
C SER A 95 12.78 -0.41 4.05
N PHE A 96 11.78 -1.29 4.08
CA PHE A 96 10.49 -0.97 4.70
C PHE A 96 10.53 -1.26 6.19
N MET A 97 10.45 -0.23 7.03
CA MET A 97 10.39 -0.32 8.50
C MET A 97 11.43 -1.26 9.16
N GLY A 98 12.56 -1.53 8.49
CA GLY A 98 13.53 -2.55 8.92
C GLY A 98 13.01 -3.99 8.92
N LEU A 99 11.82 -4.23 8.37
CA LEU A 99 11.15 -5.54 8.28
C LEU A 99 11.38 -6.25 6.94
N LEU A 100 11.59 -5.46 5.87
CA LEU A 100 11.86 -5.96 4.53
C LEU A 100 13.23 -5.49 4.07
N ASP A 101 13.91 -6.35 3.29
CA ASP A 101 15.16 -5.99 2.61
C ASP A 101 14.98 -4.77 1.71
N ALA A 102 16.06 -4.03 1.50
CA ALA A 102 16.05 -2.85 0.66
C ALA A 102 15.63 -3.20 -0.78
N ASP A 103 14.53 -2.60 -1.23
CA ASP A 103 14.08 -2.70 -2.61
C ASP A 103 14.75 -1.61 -3.43
N TYR A 104 15.35 -1.98 -4.56
CA TYR A 104 16.03 -1.08 -5.50
C TYR A 104 15.08 -0.55 -6.60
N ASN A 105 13.90 -1.15 -6.75
CA ASN A 105 12.86 -0.77 -7.69
C ASN A 105 11.72 0.03 -7.04
N TYR A 106 11.89 0.53 -5.82
CA TYR A 106 10.86 1.33 -5.13
C TYR A 106 10.49 2.62 -5.87
N ARG A 107 11.37 3.10 -6.76
CA ARG A 107 11.17 4.35 -7.52
C ARG A 107 10.32 4.05 -8.74
N CYS A 108 9.21 4.76 -8.89
CA CYS A 108 8.49 4.77 -10.16
C CYS A 108 9.43 5.33 -11.25
N ARG A 109 9.73 4.51 -12.26
CA ARG A 109 10.58 4.94 -13.38
C ARG A 109 9.88 6.06 -14.14
N ILE A 110 10.47 7.24 -14.17
CA ILE A 110 10.02 8.35 -15.03
C ILE A 110 10.56 8.03 -16.44
N PHE A 111 9.67 7.90 -17.42
CA PHE A 111 10.03 7.73 -18.84
C PHE A 111 9.74 9.02 -19.58
#